data_AF-A0AAE7DIS7-F1
#
_entry.id   AF-A0AAE7DIS7-F1
#
_cell.length_a   1.000
_cell.length_b   1.000
_cell.length_c   1.000
_cell.angle_alpha   90.00
_cell.angle_beta   90.00
_cell.angle_gamma   90.00
#
_symmetry.space_group_name_H-M   'P 1'
#
loop_
_entity.id
_entity.type
_entity.pdbx_description
1 polymer ?
#
loop_
_entity_poly.entity_id
_entity_poly.type
_entity_poly.pdbx_seq_one_letter_code
_entity_poly.pdbx_strand_id
1 'polypeptide(L)'
;MSRRPSKLQRVDLPALTGRIRGTTGFGFHVVGESYFQVELRHIRNNMSVAYDNDLEAFIVTEPNNPHDENACAVYIDSFKVGYLPSDAARDYVTQMRGNGVFGESCFQIRAKLTGGFGERPKIGVMLNLPAGPD
;
A
#
# COMPACT_ATOMS: atom_id res chain seq x y z
N MET A 1 -6.47 7.46 26.47
CA MET A 1 -6.88 6.41 25.50
C MET A 1 -5.76 5.41 25.36
N SER A 2 -6.00 4.18 25.81
CA SER A 2 -5.02 3.09 25.83
C SER A 2 -4.68 2.66 24.41
N ARG A 3 -3.48 3.00 23.92
CA ARG A 3 -2.96 2.44 22.66
C ARG A 3 -2.60 0.99 22.95
N ARG A 4 -3.49 0.06 22.60
CA ARG A 4 -3.10 -1.35 22.50
C ARG A 4 -1.87 -1.41 21.60
N PRO A 5 -0.78 -2.11 21.98
CA PRO A 5 0.28 -2.37 21.03
C PRO A 5 -0.37 -3.12 19.87
N SER A 6 -0.35 -2.53 18.67
CA SER A 6 -0.71 -3.28 17.46
C SER A 6 0.30 -4.43 17.39
N LYS A 7 -0.18 -5.63 17.66
CA LYS A 7 0.59 -6.84 17.43
C LYS A 7 0.87 -6.84 15.93
N LEU A 8 2.15 -6.88 15.55
CA LEU A 8 2.54 -7.00 14.14
C LEU A 8 1.75 -8.16 13.51
N GLN A 9 0.88 -7.84 12.57
CA GLN A 9 0.00 -8.79 11.90
C GLN A 9 0.47 -8.97 10.46
N ARG A 10 1.14 -10.10 10.21
CA ARG A 10 1.32 -10.61 8.85
C ARG A 10 0.03 -11.30 8.42
N VAL A 11 -0.35 -11.10 7.18
CA VAL A 11 -1.50 -11.78 6.56
C VAL A 11 -1.07 -12.53 5.32
N ASP A 12 -1.75 -13.64 5.03
CA ASP A 12 -1.61 -14.29 3.74
C ASP A 12 -2.28 -13.42 2.68
N LEU A 13 -1.50 -13.00 1.68
CA LEU A 13 -2.03 -12.22 0.57
C LEU A 13 -2.76 -13.13 -0.42
N PRO A 14 -3.81 -12.65 -1.10
CA PRO A 14 -4.47 -13.40 -2.16
C PRO A 14 -3.49 -13.74 -3.29
N ALA A 15 -3.87 -14.72 -4.12
CA ALA A 15 -3.09 -15.10 -5.29
C ALA A 15 -2.86 -13.90 -6.21
N LEU A 16 -1.63 -13.77 -6.69
CA LEU A 16 -1.23 -12.65 -7.55
C LEU A 16 -2.07 -12.63 -8.83
N THR A 17 -2.87 -11.59 -9.00
CA THR A 17 -3.66 -11.34 -10.21
C THR A 17 -2.81 -10.77 -11.33
N GLY A 18 -1.84 -9.90 -10.99
CA GLY A 18 -0.95 -9.30 -11.97
C GLY A 18 0.12 -8.41 -11.37
N ARG A 19 0.93 -7.79 -12.24
CA ARG A 19 2.02 -6.89 -11.83
C ARG A 19 1.91 -5.55 -12.55
N ILE A 20 1.93 -4.48 -11.76
CA ILE A 20 1.98 -3.11 -12.25
C ILE A 20 3.44 -2.69 -12.34
N ARG A 21 3.92 -2.47 -13.58
CA ARG A 21 5.32 -2.05 -13.83
C ARG A 21 5.57 -0.61 -13.37
N GLY A 22 4.54 0.23 -13.39
CA GLY A 22 4.63 1.64 -13.07
C GLY A 22 5.41 2.45 -14.11
N THR A 23 5.92 3.59 -13.69
CA THR A 23 6.77 4.50 -14.45
C THR A 23 8.22 4.48 -13.90
N THR A 24 9.04 5.45 -14.30
CA THR A 24 10.37 5.67 -13.70
C THR A 24 10.29 6.32 -12.31
N GLY A 25 9.17 6.96 -11.95
CA GLY A 25 9.01 7.72 -10.71
C GLY A 25 8.01 7.12 -9.72
N PHE A 26 8.11 7.54 -8.46
CA PHE A 26 7.15 7.25 -7.39
C PHE A 26 6.39 8.54 -7.12
N GLY A 27 5.13 8.61 -7.53
CA GLY A 27 4.31 9.83 -7.44
C GLY A 27 3.03 9.66 -6.64
N PHE A 28 2.68 8.43 -6.27
CA PHE A 28 1.37 8.15 -5.70
C PHE A 28 1.45 7.91 -4.19
N HIS A 29 0.72 8.72 -3.42
CA HIS A 29 0.71 8.64 -1.96
C HIS A 29 -0.29 7.61 -1.44
N VAL A 30 0.18 6.74 -0.56
CA VAL A 30 -0.68 5.91 0.28
C VAL A 30 -1.26 6.77 1.40
N VAL A 31 -2.43 6.41 1.91
CA VAL A 31 -3.06 7.08 3.05
C VAL A 31 -3.34 6.08 4.18
N GLY A 32 -3.61 6.62 5.37
CA GLY A 32 -3.87 5.80 6.56
C GLY A 32 -2.60 5.19 7.16
N GLU A 33 -1.40 5.52 6.68
CA GLU A 33 -0.15 4.95 7.20
C GLU A 33 0.10 5.28 8.67
N SER A 34 -0.57 6.32 9.19
CA SER A 34 -0.48 6.69 10.61
C SER A 34 -1.00 5.60 11.55
N TYR A 35 -1.89 4.71 11.07
CA TYR A 35 -2.38 3.55 11.82
C TYR A 35 -1.39 2.37 11.79
N PHE A 36 -0.44 2.35 10.85
CA PHE A 36 0.47 1.23 10.58
C PHE A 36 1.95 1.58 10.82
N GLN A 37 2.22 2.57 11.68
CA GLN A 37 3.59 3.02 11.96
C GLN A 37 4.45 1.96 12.64
N VAL A 38 3.84 0.98 13.33
CA VAL A 38 4.57 -0.13 13.97
C VAL A 38 5.11 -1.08 12.90
N GLU A 39 4.25 -1.45 11.96
CA GLU A 39 4.54 -2.29 10.80
C GLU A 39 5.56 -1.62 9.89
N LEU A 40 5.38 -0.33 9.56
CA LEU A 40 6.31 0.43 8.73
C LEU A 40 7.70 0.56 9.33
N ARG A 41 7.80 0.76 10.66
CA ARG A 41 9.11 0.75 11.35
C ARG A 41 9.72 -0.65 11.35
N HIS A 42 8.91 -1.68 11.53
CA HIS A 42 9.38 -3.06 11.48
C HIS A 42 9.96 -3.40 10.11
N ILE A 43 9.24 -3.09 9.02
CA ILE A 43 9.71 -3.26 7.64
C ILE A 43 11.02 -2.51 7.45
N ARG A 44 11.08 -1.22 7.78
CA ARG A 44 12.29 -0.40 7.59
C ARG A 44 13.51 -0.94 8.33
N ASN A 45 13.33 -1.46 9.54
CA ASN A 45 14.43 -1.93 10.37
C ASN A 45 14.88 -3.37 10.02
N ASN A 46 14.00 -4.19 9.43
CA ASN A 46 14.29 -5.61 9.14
C ASN A 46 14.58 -5.88 7.67
N MET A 47 14.03 -5.10 6.75
CA MET A 47 14.49 -5.12 5.38
C MET A 47 15.84 -4.40 5.35
N SER A 48 16.85 -5.04 4.76
CA SER A 48 18.06 -4.35 4.34
C SER A 48 17.67 -3.46 3.17
N VAL A 49 16.92 -2.39 3.45
CA VAL A 49 16.46 -1.42 2.48
C VAL A 49 17.71 -0.69 2.01
N ALA A 50 18.31 -1.21 0.94
CA ALA A 50 19.46 -0.62 0.31
C ALA A 50 19.13 0.83 -0.08
N TYR A 51 20.18 1.62 -0.32
CA TYR A 51 20.15 3.07 -0.57
C TYR A 51 19.04 3.56 -1.52
N ASP A 52 18.53 2.69 -2.41
CA ASP A 52 17.47 3.01 -3.37
C ASP A 52 16.02 2.93 -2.85
N ASN A 53 15.74 2.31 -1.69
CA ASN A 53 14.38 2.16 -1.15
C ASN A 53 13.35 1.49 -2.08
N ASP A 54 13.75 0.74 -3.12
CA ASP A 54 12.81 0.07 -4.03
C ASP A 54 12.28 -1.22 -3.39
N LEU A 55 11.08 -1.13 -2.82
CA LEU A 55 10.39 -2.21 -2.14
C LEU A 55 9.29 -2.82 -3.03
N GLU A 56 9.02 -4.09 -2.77
CA GLU A 56 7.83 -4.75 -3.32
C GLU A 56 6.61 -4.49 -2.43
N ALA A 57 5.55 -3.97 -3.03
CA ALA A 57 4.26 -3.75 -2.41
C ALA A 57 3.17 -4.48 -3.19
N PHE A 58 2.03 -4.68 -2.54
CA PHE A 58 0.85 -5.31 -3.12
C PHE A 58 -0.38 -4.46 -2.85
N ILE A 59 -1.15 -4.20 -3.90
CA ILE A 59 -2.48 -3.59 -3.80
C ILE A 59 -3.49 -4.73 -3.80
N VAL A 60 -4.31 -4.80 -2.76
CA VAL A 60 -5.36 -5.82 -2.63
C VAL A 60 -6.72 -5.14 -2.54
N THR A 61 -7.65 -5.51 -3.43
CA THR A 61 -9.03 -5.01 -3.38
C THR A 61 -9.80 -5.72 -2.26
N GLU A 62 -10.55 -4.95 -1.45
CA GLU A 62 -11.36 -5.47 -0.35
C GLU A 62 -12.87 -5.26 -0.66
N PRO A 63 -13.47 -5.99 -1.61
CA PRO A 63 -14.87 -5.79 -2.02
C PRO A 63 -15.89 -6.01 -0.91
N ASN A 64 -15.50 -6.74 0.13
CA ASN A 64 -16.34 -7.04 1.30
C ASN A 64 -16.00 -6.14 2.50
N ASN A 65 -15.24 -5.05 2.30
CA ASN A 65 -14.91 -4.13 3.38
C ASN A 65 -16.19 -3.39 3.84
N PRO A 66 -16.51 -3.41 5.15
CA PRO A 66 -17.77 -2.87 5.67
C PRO A 66 -17.86 -1.33 5.57
N HIS A 67 -16.76 -0.64 5.30
CA HIS A 67 -16.71 0.82 5.22
C HIS A 67 -16.77 1.33 3.77
N ASP A 68 -16.08 0.65 2.85
CA ASP A 68 -15.97 1.05 1.45
C ASP A 68 -15.70 -0.19 0.58
N GLU A 69 -16.67 -0.58 -0.25
CA GLU A 69 -16.54 -1.72 -1.18
C GLU A 69 -15.43 -1.55 -2.23
N ASN A 70 -14.94 -0.32 -2.43
CA ASN A 70 -13.84 -0.04 -3.34
C ASN A 70 -12.49 0.05 -2.62
N ALA A 71 -12.44 -0.20 -1.30
CA ALA A 71 -11.22 -0.10 -0.53
C ALA A 71 -10.10 -0.95 -1.13
N CYS A 72 -8.94 -0.33 -1.33
CA CYS A 72 -7.74 -0.99 -1.84
C CYS A 72 -6.65 -0.88 -0.78
N ALA A 73 -6.38 -1.99 -0.09
CA ALA A 73 -5.34 -2.06 0.92
C ALA A 73 -3.96 -2.22 0.28
N VAL A 74 -2.95 -1.58 0.88
CA VAL A 74 -1.56 -1.68 0.46
C VAL A 74 -0.79 -2.51 1.48
N TYR A 75 -0.04 -3.49 0.98
CA TYR A 75 0.78 -4.40 1.78
C TYR A 75 2.25 -4.33 1.35
N ILE A 76 3.15 -4.43 2.32
CA ILE A 76 4.59 -4.61 2.11
C ILE A 76 5.04 -5.72 3.06
N ASP A 77 5.78 -6.71 2.56
CA ASP A 77 6.22 -7.87 3.36
C ASP A 77 5.07 -8.57 4.12
N SER A 78 3.91 -8.72 3.47
CA SER A 78 2.70 -9.28 4.09
C SER A 78 2.11 -8.46 5.26
N PHE A 79 2.60 -7.24 5.53
CA PHE A 79 2.00 -6.33 6.50
C PHE A 79 1.14 -5.29 5.80
N LYS A 80 -0.07 -5.04 6.32
CA LYS A 80 -0.88 -3.91 5.87
C LYS A 80 -0.19 -2.61 6.30
N VAL A 81 0.07 -1.73 5.34
CA VAL A 81 0.78 -0.46 5.58
C VAL A 81 -0.07 0.77 5.32
N GLY A 82 -1.24 0.60 4.70
CA GLY A 82 -2.18 1.68 4.42
C GLY A 82 -3.20 1.29 3.36
N TYR A 83 -3.78 2.30 2.73
CA TYR A 83 -4.79 2.18 1.70
C TYR A 83 -4.51 3.15 0.56
N LEU A 84 -5.01 2.87 -0.64
CA LEU A 84 -5.16 3.90 -1.66
C LEU A 84 -6.17 4.97 -1.17
N PRO A 85 -6.00 6.26 -1.52
CA PRO A 85 -7.04 7.26 -1.34
C PRO A 85 -8.37 6.81 -1.94
N SER A 86 -9.50 7.08 -1.28
CA SER A 86 -10.82 6.54 -1.69
C SER A 86 -11.18 6.81 -3.15
N ASP A 87 -10.95 8.03 -3.65
CA ASP A 87 -11.22 8.36 -5.06
C ASP A 87 -10.37 7.52 -6.01
N ALA A 88 -9.07 7.39 -5.73
CA ALA A 88 -8.17 6.58 -6.52
C ALA A 88 -8.44 5.08 -6.38
N ALA A 89 -8.93 4.62 -5.23
CA ALA A 89 -9.35 3.24 -5.01
C ALA A 89 -10.57 2.91 -5.88
N ARG A 90 -11.56 3.80 -5.95
CA ARG A 90 -12.71 3.69 -6.87
C ARG A 90 -12.27 3.66 -8.34
N ASP A 91 -11.37 4.54 -8.74
CA ASP A 91 -10.87 4.59 -10.11
C ASP A 91 -10.09 3.31 -10.46
N TYR A 92 -9.28 2.82 -9.53
CA TYR A 92 -8.55 1.57 -9.66
C TYR A 92 -9.50 0.38 -9.84
N VAL A 93 -10.51 0.23 -8.97
CA VAL A 93 -11.51 -0.83 -9.07
C VAL A 93 -12.29 -0.74 -10.38
N THR A 94 -12.65 0.47 -10.82
CA THR A 94 -13.35 0.70 -12.09
C THR A 94 -12.50 0.24 -13.27
N GLN A 95 -11.21 0.58 -13.29
CA GLN A 95 -10.27 0.12 -14.32
C GLN A 95 -10.11 -1.41 -14.29
N MET A 96 -10.00 -2.03 -13.11
CA MET A 96 -9.90 -3.48 -12.98
C MET A 96 -11.14 -4.19 -13.55
N ARG A 97 -12.34 -3.70 -13.21
CA ARG A 97 -13.61 -4.20 -13.76
C ARG A 97 -13.66 -4.04 -15.28
N GLY A 98 -13.22 -2.91 -15.81
CA GLY A 98 -13.13 -2.66 -17.26
C GLY A 98 -12.18 -3.63 -17.98
N ASN A 99 -11.17 -4.16 -17.27
CA ASN A 99 -10.25 -5.17 -17.76
C ASN A 99 -10.69 -6.62 -17.47
N GLY A 100 -11.92 -6.82 -16.97
CA GLY A 100 -12.48 -8.16 -16.68
C GLY A 100 -12.02 -8.77 -15.35
N VAL A 101 -11.41 -7.99 -14.45
CA VAL A 101 -11.02 -8.42 -13.11
C VAL A 101 -12.12 -8.04 -12.12
N PHE A 102 -12.69 -9.04 -11.45
CA PHE A 102 -13.81 -8.88 -10.52
C PHE A 102 -13.49 -9.50 -9.15
N GLY A 103 -14.03 -8.91 -8.09
CA GLY A 103 -13.87 -9.41 -6.73
C GLY A 103 -12.54 -9.03 -6.07
N GLU A 104 -12.05 -9.92 -5.21
CA GLU A 104 -10.75 -9.77 -4.57
C GLU A 104 -9.64 -10.01 -5.59
N SER A 105 -8.69 -9.09 -5.66
CA SER A 105 -7.58 -9.10 -6.60
C SER A 105 -6.33 -8.58 -5.90
N CYS A 106 -5.17 -9.05 -6.34
CA CYS A 106 -3.88 -8.73 -5.75
C CYS A 106 -2.89 -8.34 -6.86
N PHE A 107 -2.39 -7.12 -6.83
CA PHE A 107 -1.43 -6.60 -7.81
C PHE A 107 -0.13 -6.20 -7.16
N GLN A 108 0.96 -6.77 -7.64
CA GLN A 108 2.31 -6.42 -7.22
C GLN A 108 2.72 -5.10 -7.87
N ILE A 109 3.34 -4.23 -7.09
CA ILE A 109 3.83 -2.93 -7.53
C ILE A 109 5.12 -2.56 -6.76
N ARG A 110 5.90 -1.64 -7.33
CA ARG A 110 7.04 -1.05 -6.61
C ARG A 110 6.56 0.03 -5.65
N ALA A 111 7.20 0.12 -4.49
CA ALA A 111 6.97 1.18 -3.50
C ALA A 111 8.30 1.71 -2.94
N LYS A 112 8.26 2.90 -2.34
CA LYS A 112 9.34 3.43 -1.50
C LYS A 112 8.79 3.89 -0.16
N LEU A 113 9.60 3.70 0.89
CA LEU A 113 9.35 4.36 2.18
C LEU A 113 9.88 5.79 2.14
N THR A 114 9.17 6.70 2.76
CA THR A 114 9.55 8.11 2.88
C THR A 114 9.45 8.57 4.33
N GLY A 115 10.22 9.62 4.69
CA GLY A 115 10.21 10.16 6.05
C GLY A 115 10.69 9.18 7.12
N GLY A 116 10.17 9.34 8.34
CA GLY A 116 10.57 8.59 9.53
C GLY A 116 11.90 9.03 10.15
N PHE A 117 12.41 10.21 9.82
CA PHE A 117 13.65 10.79 10.35
C PHE A 117 13.51 12.32 10.49
N GLY A 118 14.28 12.90 11.42
CA GLY A 118 14.34 14.35 11.62
C GLY A 118 12.96 14.99 11.82
N GLU A 119 12.65 16.03 11.05
CA GLU A 119 11.41 16.79 11.12
C GLU A 119 10.17 16.04 10.59
N ARG A 120 10.35 14.88 9.93
CA ARG A 120 9.26 14.01 9.48
C ARG A 120 9.30 12.69 10.26
N PRO A 121 8.80 12.63 11.51
CA PRO A 121 8.95 11.46 12.37
C PRO A 121 8.09 10.26 11.95
N LYS A 122 7.09 10.48 11.07
CA LYS A 122 6.24 9.42 10.55
C LYS A 122 6.80 8.88 9.23
N ILE A 123 6.72 7.56 9.07
CA ILE A 123 7.06 6.88 7.83
C ILE A 123 5.83 6.94 6.92
N GLY A 124 6.02 7.38 5.67
CA GLY A 124 5.02 7.31 4.61
C GLY A 124 5.39 6.29 3.55
N VAL A 125 4.45 5.98 2.66
CA VAL A 125 4.63 5.05 1.54
C VAL A 125 4.26 5.74 0.23
N MET A 126 5.13 5.62 -0.76
CA MET A 126 4.86 6.05 -2.13
C MET A 126 4.85 4.85 -3.07
N LEU A 127 3.84 4.77 -3.93
CA LEU A 127 3.72 3.73 -4.96
C LEU A 127 4.25 4.23 -6.30
N ASN A 128 4.77 3.29 -7.09
CA ASN A 128 5.13 3.53 -8.49
C ASN A 128 3.88 3.43 -9.38
N LEU A 129 2.94 4.33 -9.14
CA LEU A 129 1.83 4.63 -10.04
C LEU A 129 2.06 6.03 -10.61
N PRO A 130 1.57 6.31 -11.83
CA PRO A 130 1.41 7.70 -12.24
C PRO A 130 0.60 8.43 -11.17
N ALA A 131 1.05 9.61 -10.76
CA ALA A 131 0.15 10.55 -10.11
C ALA A 131 -1.03 10.75 -11.08
N GLY A 132 -2.27 10.74 -10.58
CA GLY A 132 -3.43 11.05 -11.42
C GLY A 132 -3.21 12.38 -12.17
N PRO A 133 -3.94 12.64 -13.26
CA PRO A 133 -3.77 13.88 -14.00
C PRO A 133 -3.91 15.08 -13.04
N ASP A 134 -2.89 15.95 -13.04
CA ASP A 134 -2.89 17.24 -12.33
C ASP A 134 -4.11 18.11 -12.69
#